data_AF-A0A965DWE4-F1
#
_entry.id   AF-A0A965DWE4-F1
#
_cell.length_a   1.000
_cell.length_b   1.000
_cell.length_c   1.000
_cell.angle_alpha   90.00
_cell.angle_beta   90.00
_cell.angle_gamma   90.00
#
_symmetry.space_group_name_H-M   'P 1'
#
loop_
_entity.id
_entity.type
_entity.pdbx_description
1 polymer ?
#
loop_
_entity_poly.entity_id
_entity_poly.type
_entity_poly.pdbx_seq_one_letter_code
_entity_poly.pdbx_strand_id
1 'polypeptide(L)'
;MSFTKLSKGSILYIEAKDLLSMPVGSTGFMYPGATTNTSAGGQNYTQSAASRNKLTESSATSLIFRRVSEHNRSEFNIGTNRIEKSSRMANGSLRKYFVADKKIFSVSWSMLPSFRNETVDGGWAAEDLKTFYESELGQGVFRIRINPSGWNPESTIESNDYGLQDDYTYTVSFTSCDFTVVKRGIQSFWN
;
A
#
# COMPACT_ATOMS: atom_id res chain seq x y z
N MET A 1 1.69 -0.26 24.79
CA MET A 1 1.41 -0.64 23.39
C MET A 1 2.67 -1.28 22.84
N SER A 2 2.58 -2.44 22.19
CA SER A 2 3.71 -3.01 21.47
C SER A 2 3.68 -2.54 20.02
N PHE A 3 4.87 -2.26 19.49
CA PHE A 3 5.06 -1.86 18.10
C PHE A 3 6.04 -2.84 17.47
N THR A 4 5.67 -3.37 16.30
CA THR A 4 6.57 -4.12 15.44
C THR A 4 6.92 -3.21 14.27
N LYS A 5 8.21 -2.92 14.12
CA LYS A 5 8.74 -2.19 12.97
C LYS A 5 9.24 -3.19 11.95
N LEU A 6 8.70 -3.15 10.74
CA LEU A 6 9.27 -3.91 9.64
C LEU A 6 10.38 -3.10 8.98
N SER A 7 11.46 -3.77 8.62
CA SER A 7 12.60 -3.13 7.95
C SER A 7 12.21 -2.63 6.56
N LYS A 8 12.99 -1.68 6.05
CA LYS A 8 12.97 -1.32 4.63
C LYS A 8 13.14 -2.60 3.80
N GLY A 9 12.24 -2.87 2.87
CA GLY A 9 12.18 -4.14 2.13
C GLY A 9 10.97 -5.05 2.47
N SER A 10 10.17 -4.73 3.49
CA SER A 10 8.83 -5.33 3.62
C SER A 10 7.90 -4.78 2.55
N ILE A 11 7.10 -5.59 1.86
CA ILE A 11 6.24 -5.08 0.77
C ILE A 11 4.79 -4.94 1.26
N LEU A 12 4.18 -3.79 0.98
CA LEU A 12 2.75 -3.56 1.17
C LEU A 12 1.99 -3.80 -0.13
N TYR A 13 0.90 -4.58 -0.04
CA TYR A 13 -0.08 -4.72 -1.09
C TYR A 13 -1.44 -4.22 -0.62
N ILE A 14 -2.16 -3.55 -1.52
CA ILE A 14 -3.53 -3.08 -1.30
C ILE A 14 -4.42 -3.79 -2.31
N GLU A 15 -5.52 -4.37 -1.85
CA GLU A 15 -6.55 -4.89 -2.76
C GLU A 15 -7.36 -3.74 -3.35
N ALA A 16 -7.24 -3.53 -4.65
CA ALA A 16 -7.87 -2.40 -5.31
C ALA A 16 -8.01 -2.59 -6.82
N LYS A 17 -8.80 -1.71 -7.44
CA LYS A 17 -8.76 -1.45 -8.88
C LYS A 17 -7.63 -0.48 -9.18
N ASP A 18 -7.00 -0.62 -10.33
CA ASP A 18 -6.02 0.34 -10.82
C ASP A 18 -6.73 1.40 -11.66
N LEU A 19 -7.08 2.48 -10.98
CA LEU A 19 -7.82 3.61 -11.51
C LEU A 19 -6.96 4.54 -12.39
N LEU A 20 -5.63 4.45 -12.27
CA LEU A 20 -4.64 5.25 -12.99
C LEU A 20 -3.72 4.33 -13.80
N SER A 21 -4.31 3.42 -14.57
CA SER A 21 -3.55 2.43 -15.33
C SER A 21 -2.61 3.07 -16.35
N MET A 22 -1.41 2.51 -16.49
CA MET A 22 -0.42 2.93 -17.48
C MET A 22 -0.22 1.84 -18.55
N PRO A 23 -0.28 2.17 -19.85
CA PRO A 23 0.08 1.23 -20.91
C PRO A 23 1.55 0.82 -20.82
N VAL A 24 1.80 -0.47 -21.02
CA VAL A 24 3.17 -0.99 -21.07
C VAL A 24 3.89 -0.43 -22.30
N GLY A 25 5.15 -0.04 -22.12
CA GLY A 25 5.96 0.58 -23.16
C GLY A 25 5.63 2.06 -23.40
N SER A 26 4.78 2.65 -22.56
CA SER A 26 4.37 4.05 -22.65
C SER A 26 4.72 4.82 -21.37
N THR A 27 4.75 6.14 -21.49
CA THR A 27 4.68 7.05 -20.34
C THR A 27 3.25 7.53 -20.07
N GLY A 28 2.28 7.07 -20.88
CA GLY A 28 0.87 7.44 -20.76
C GLY A 28 0.22 6.90 -19.48
N PHE A 29 -0.75 7.63 -18.97
CA PHE A 29 -1.66 7.22 -17.91
C PHE A 29 -3.06 7.79 -18.18
N MET A 30 -4.09 7.19 -17.61
CA MET A 30 -5.48 7.66 -17.74
C MET A 30 -6.08 7.98 -16.38
N TYR A 31 -6.58 9.19 -16.20
CA TYR A 31 -7.40 9.51 -15.03
C TYR A 31 -8.77 8.81 -15.10
N PRO A 32 -9.40 8.51 -13.95
CA PRO A 32 -10.76 7.98 -13.92
C PRO A 32 -11.74 8.86 -14.70
N GLY A 33 -12.40 8.27 -15.71
CA GLY A 33 -13.36 8.98 -16.57
C GLY A 33 -12.75 9.78 -17.71
N ALA A 34 -11.42 9.79 -17.88
CA ALA A 34 -10.77 10.41 -19.02
C ALA A 34 -10.95 9.60 -20.31
N THR A 35 -11.07 10.28 -21.44
CA THR A 35 -11.17 9.67 -22.78
C THR A 35 -9.83 9.64 -23.54
N THR A 36 -8.80 10.31 -23.01
CA THR A 36 -7.47 10.41 -23.63
C THR A 36 -6.37 10.16 -22.61
N ASN A 37 -5.26 9.60 -23.08
CA ASN A 37 -4.07 9.39 -22.27
C ASN A 37 -3.37 10.72 -22.00
N THR A 38 -2.92 10.93 -20.77
CA THR A 38 -1.98 12.00 -20.40
C THR A 38 -0.59 11.39 -20.26
N SER A 39 0.46 12.08 -20.68
CA SER A 39 1.83 11.61 -20.52
C SER A 39 2.36 11.98 -19.13
N ALA A 40 2.78 10.98 -18.37
CA ALA A 40 3.75 11.18 -17.31
C ALA A 40 5.10 11.55 -17.97
N GLY A 41 5.86 12.42 -17.32
CA GLY A 41 7.26 12.60 -17.69
C GLY A 41 8.08 11.36 -17.32
N GLY A 42 9.25 11.20 -17.93
CA GLY A 42 10.27 10.22 -17.53
C GLY A 42 10.27 8.93 -18.36
N GLN A 43 10.45 7.77 -17.73
CA GLN A 43 10.77 6.51 -18.44
C GLN A 43 9.51 5.74 -18.87
N ASN A 44 9.63 4.88 -19.89
CA ASN A 44 8.54 3.99 -20.28
C ASN A 44 8.27 2.95 -19.18
N TYR A 45 6.99 2.72 -18.89
CA TYR A 45 6.60 1.68 -17.95
C TYR A 45 6.84 0.29 -18.55
N THR A 46 7.76 -0.48 -17.96
CA THR A 46 8.25 -1.73 -18.55
C THR A 46 7.29 -2.91 -18.30
N GLN A 47 7.26 -3.88 -19.24
CA GLN A 47 6.44 -5.08 -19.09
C GLN A 47 6.80 -5.89 -17.84
N SER A 48 8.10 -5.96 -17.52
CA SER A 48 8.59 -6.68 -16.34
C SER A 48 8.11 -6.03 -15.04
N ALA A 49 8.10 -4.70 -14.94
CA ALA A 49 7.51 -4.00 -13.80
C ALA A 49 5.99 -4.21 -13.71
N ALA A 50 5.27 -4.04 -14.83
CA ALA A 50 3.82 -4.21 -14.89
C ALA A 50 3.36 -5.60 -14.43
N SER A 51 4.03 -6.66 -14.92
CA SER A 51 3.71 -8.04 -14.58
C SER A 51 4.06 -8.38 -13.12
N ARG A 52 5.23 -7.97 -12.60
CA ARG A 52 5.62 -8.20 -11.20
C ARG A 52 4.66 -7.55 -10.21
N ASN A 53 4.17 -6.35 -10.55
CA ASN A 53 3.37 -5.56 -9.62
C ASN A 53 1.85 -5.79 -9.78
N LYS A 54 1.43 -6.65 -10.72
CA LYS A 54 0.03 -6.87 -11.11
C LYS A 54 -0.66 -5.55 -11.49
N LEU A 55 0.04 -4.73 -12.28
CA LEU A 55 -0.38 -3.40 -12.75
C LEU A 55 -0.46 -3.37 -14.28
N THR A 56 -0.99 -4.42 -14.89
CA THR A 56 -1.25 -4.49 -16.33
C THR A 56 -2.62 -3.91 -16.66
N GLU A 57 -2.79 -3.33 -17.84
CA GLU A 57 -4.06 -2.75 -18.29
C GLU A 57 -5.22 -3.75 -18.27
N SER A 58 -4.95 -5.00 -18.65
CA SER A 58 -5.94 -6.09 -18.61
C SER A 58 -6.51 -6.35 -17.21
N SER A 59 -5.75 -5.99 -16.17
CA SER A 59 -6.14 -6.16 -14.78
C SER A 59 -6.73 -4.91 -14.16
N ALA A 60 -6.77 -3.77 -14.88
CA ALA A 60 -7.00 -2.46 -14.27
C ALA A 60 -8.35 -2.36 -13.53
N THR A 61 -9.39 -2.95 -14.10
CA THR A 61 -10.75 -2.93 -13.52
C THR A 61 -11.00 -4.06 -12.51
N SER A 62 -10.09 -5.04 -12.43
CA SER A 62 -10.19 -6.17 -11.50
C SER A 62 -9.75 -5.76 -10.10
N LEU A 63 -10.47 -6.29 -9.11
CA LEU A 63 -10.12 -6.16 -7.70
C LEU A 63 -9.05 -7.20 -7.36
N ILE A 64 -7.80 -6.76 -7.26
CA ILE A 64 -6.64 -7.62 -6.99
C ILE A 64 -5.65 -6.91 -6.06
N PHE A 65 -4.77 -7.68 -5.42
CA PHE A 65 -3.68 -7.12 -4.63
C PHE A 65 -2.62 -6.49 -5.52
N ARG A 66 -2.43 -5.19 -5.35
CA ARG A 66 -1.48 -4.36 -6.10
C ARG A 66 -0.37 -3.91 -5.17
N ARG A 67 0.86 -3.95 -5.68
CA ARG A 67 2.04 -3.56 -4.91
C ARG A 67 2.11 -2.04 -4.76
N VAL A 68 2.31 -1.58 -3.54
CA VAL A 68 2.66 -0.18 -3.22
C VAL A 68 4.17 0.00 -3.31
N SER A 69 4.61 1.16 -3.81
CA SER A 69 6.04 1.41 -3.97
C SER A 69 6.80 1.45 -2.63
N GLU A 70 7.98 0.85 -2.64
CA GLU A 70 8.98 0.94 -1.57
C GLU A 70 9.94 2.13 -1.75
N HIS A 71 9.85 2.85 -2.88
CA HIS A 71 10.74 3.97 -3.18
C HIS A 71 10.56 5.10 -2.16
N ASN A 72 11.61 5.38 -1.39
CA ASN A 72 11.64 6.42 -0.34
C ASN A 72 10.58 6.23 0.75
N ARG A 73 10.20 4.99 1.03
CA ARG A 73 9.32 4.65 2.14
C ARG A 73 10.06 4.69 3.48
N SER A 74 9.39 5.17 4.51
CA SER A 74 9.80 5.07 5.90
C SER A 74 9.54 3.67 6.46
N GLU A 75 9.94 3.43 7.71
CA GLU A 75 9.65 2.16 8.39
C GLU A 75 8.14 1.89 8.45
N PHE A 76 7.74 0.63 8.23
CA PHE A 76 6.36 0.22 8.40
C PHE A 76 6.09 -0.12 9.86
N ASN A 77 5.16 0.59 10.48
CA ASN A 77 4.85 0.40 11.89
C ASN A 77 3.53 -0.33 12.08
N ILE A 78 3.58 -1.46 12.80
CA ILE A 78 2.43 -2.25 13.21
C ILE A 78 2.25 -2.12 14.73
N GLY A 79 1.32 -1.27 15.14
CA GLY A 79 0.89 -1.14 16.52
C GLY A 79 -0.20 -2.15 16.88
N THR A 80 -0.20 -2.64 18.12
CA THR A 80 -1.32 -3.41 18.68
C THR A 80 -1.93 -2.67 19.86
N ASN A 81 -3.22 -2.34 19.75
CA ASN A 81 -4.02 -1.77 20.82
C ASN A 81 -4.90 -2.86 21.46
N ARG A 82 -4.61 -3.19 22.71
CA ARG A 82 -5.34 -4.22 23.45
C ARG A 82 -6.57 -3.63 24.14
N ILE A 83 -7.74 -4.16 23.81
CA ILE A 83 -9.01 -3.80 24.42
C ILE A 83 -9.23 -4.76 25.59
N GLU A 84 -9.14 -4.23 26.80
CA GLU A 84 -9.25 -4.99 28.04
C GLU A 84 -10.03 -4.23 29.12
N LYS A 85 -10.64 -4.99 30.04
CA LYS A 85 -11.28 -4.45 31.25
C LYS A 85 -10.52 -4.95 32.48
N SER A 86 -10.07 -4.03 33.32
CA SER A 86 -9.46 -4.35 34.61
C SER A 86 -10.32 -3.82 35.75
N SER A 87 -10.59 -4.65 36.75
CA SER A 87 -11.29 -4.24 37.97
C SER A 87 -10.66 -4.88 39.20
N ARG A 88 -10.67 -4.17 40.34
CA ARG A 88 -10.20 -4.69 41.63
C ARG A 88 -11.33 -5.45 42.31
N MET A 89 -11.01 -6.63 42.82
CA MET A 89 -11.94 -7.42 43.61
C MET A 89 -11.83 -7.05 45.10
N ALA A 90 -12.89 -7.30 45.86
CA ALA A 90 -12.94 -7.03 47.31
C ALA A 90 -11.86 -7.79 48.10
N ASN A 91 -11.36 -8.91 47.57
CA ASN A 91 -10.25 -9.69 48.15
C ASN A 91 -8.85 -9.13 47.81
N GLY A 92 -8.77 -7.94 47.20
CA GLY A 92 -7.49 -7.29 46.84
C GLY A 92 -6.85 -7.81 45.54
N SER A 93 -7.40 -8.84 44.90
CA SER A 93 -6.88 -9.34 43.63
C SER A 93 -7.35 -8.50 42.44
N LEU A 94 -6.50 -8.40 41.41
CA LEU A 94 -6.85 -7.74 40.15
C LEU A 94 -7.48 -8.76 39.21
N ARG A 95 -8.66 -8.45 38.68
CA ARG A 95 -9.29 -9.21 37.61
C ARG A 95 -9.10 -8.47 36.29
N LYS A 96 -8.62 -9.17 35.27
CA LYS A 96 -8.39 -8.64 33.93
C LYS A 96 -9.09 -9.51 32.89
N TYR A 97 -9.90 -8.89 32.04
CA TYR A 97 -10.58 -9.54 30.92
C TYR A 97 -10.04 -8.99 29.60
N PHE A 98 -9.46 -9.88 28.80
CA PHE A 98 -9.07 -9.59 27.42
C PHE A 98 -10.29 -9.74 26.50
N VAL A 99 -10.56 -8.74 25.68
CA VAL A 99 -11.69 -8.75 24.74
C VAL A 99 -11.20 -8.96 23.31
N ALA A 100 -10.32 -8.07 22.85
CA ALA A 100 -9.78 -8.12 21.50
C ALA A 100 -8.49 -7.29 21.38
N ASP A 101 -7.72 -7.54 20.32
CA ASP A 101 -6.59 -6.70 19.91
C ASP A 101 -6.96 -6.00 18.59
N LYS A 102 -6.79 -4.67 18.53
CA LYS A 102 -6.93 -3.86 17.31
C LYS A 102 -5.54 -3.54 16.75
N LYS A 103 -5.28 -3.88 15.50
CA LYS A 103 -4.05 -3.52 14.80
C LYS A 103 -4.14 -2.11 14.23
N ILE A 104 -3.04 -1.37 14.32
CA ILE A 104 -2.89 -0.02 13.77
C ILE A 104 -1.68 -0.06 12.86
N PHE A 105 -1.87 0.34 11.60
CA PHE A 105 -0.82 0.36 10.59
C PHE A 105 -0.47 1.81 10.27
N SER A 106 0.82 2.11 10.19
CA SER A 106 1.32 3.41 9.80
C SER A 106 2.52 3.26 8.88
N VAL A 107 2.47 4.00 7.78
CA VAL A 107 3.50 4.05 6.75
C VAL A 107 3.52 5.48 6.19
N SER A 108 4.69 5.95 5.80
CA SER A 108 4.87 7.25 5.19
C SER A 108 5.97 7.20 4.14
N TRP A 109 5.94 8.15 3.23
CA TRP A 109 6.97 8.35 2.22
C TRP A 109 7.53 9.75 2.33
N SER A 110 8.74 9.95 1.83
CA SER A 110 9.34 11.28 1.70
C SER A 110 9.90 11.39 0.29
N MET A 111 9.44 12.36 -0.50
CA MET A 111 9.80 12.51 -1.92
C MET A 111 9.44 11.27 -2.75
N LEU A 112 8.21 10.77 -2.62
CA LEU A 112 7.67 9.75 -3.52
C LEU A 112 7.34 10.41 -4.87
N PRO A 113 7.78 9.87 -6.02
CA PRO A 113 7.37 10.39 -7.33
C PRO A 113 5.84 10.35 -7.52
N SER A 114 5.30 11.25 -8.34
CA SER A 114 3.87 11.22 -8.72
C SER A 114 3.47 9.90 -9.39
N PHE A 115 4.30 9.40 -10.31
CA PHE A 115 3.92 8.31 -11.22
C PHE A 115 4.81 7.07 -11.03
N ARG A 116 4.22 5.89 -11.24
CA ARG A 116 4.87 4.58 -11.01
C ARG A 116 6.00 4.27 -12.00
N ASN A 117 6.06 4.91 -13.16
CA ASN A 117 7.17 4.76 -14.08
C ASN A 117 8.48 5.40 -13.55
N GLU A 118 8.37 6.28 -12.57
CA GLU A 118 9.49 6.94 -11.90
C GLU A 118 9.88 6.29 -10.58
N THR A 119 9.11 5.29 -10.12
CA THR A 119 9.48 4.50 -8.96
C THR A 119 10.48 3.42 -9.36
N VAL A 120 11.51 3.22 -8.53
CA VAL A 120 12.57 2.24 -8.82
C VAL A 120 12.01 0.81 -8.92
N ASP A 121 10.95 0.53 -8.19
CA ASP A 121 10.29 -0.78 -8.13
C ASP A 121 9.06 -0.91 -9.05
N GLY A 122 8.60 0.20 -9.65
CA GLY A 122 7.44 0.23 -10.53
C GLY A 122 6.09 0.02 -9.82
N GLY A 123 6.08 0.05 -8.49
CA GLY A 123 4.86 -0.09 -7.69
C GLY A 123 4.02 1.18 -7.69
N TRP A 124 2.84 1.14 -7.09
CA TRP A 124 1.97 2.30 -6.97
C TRP A 124 2.68 3.51 -6.36
N ALA A 125 2.59 4.63 -7.06
CA ALA A 125 3.20 5.89 -6.72
C ALA A 125 2.22 6.83 -6.01
N ALA A 126 2.61 8.08 -5.79
CA ALA A 126 1.81 9.00 -4.98
C ALA A 126 0.42 9.29 -5.59
N GLU A 127 0.33 9.47 -6.91
CA GLU A 127 -0.96 9.74 -7.58
C GLU A 127 -1.90 8.52 -7.49
N ASP A 128 -1.35 7.31 -7.56
CA ASP A 128 -2.09 6.07 -7.40
C ASP A 128 -2.69 5.96 -5.99
N LEU A 129 -1.89 6.27 -4.96
CA LEU A 129 -2.31 6.23 -3.57
C LEU A 129 -3.37 7.27 -3.26
N LYS A 130 -3.21 8.50 -3.77
CA LYS A 130 -4.22 9.56 -3.64
C LYS A 130 -5.53 9.17 -4.34
N THR A 131 -5.44 8.69 -5.58
CA THR A 131 -6.62 8.27 -6.36
C THR A 131 -7.33 7.11 -5.67
N PHE A 132 -6.59 6.15 -5.09
CA PHE A 132 -7.17 5.08 -4.30
C PHE A 132 -7.89 5.61 -3.04
N TYR A 133 -7.24 6.48 -2.27
CA TYR A 133 -7.83 7.09 -1.07
C TYR A 133 -9.14 7.84 -1.36
N GLU A 134 -9.19 8.57 -2.48
CA GLU A 134 -10.37 9.31 -2.92
C GLU A 134 -11.46 8.42 -3.54
N SER A 135 -11.15 7.17 -3.88
CA SER A 135 -12.10 6.22 -4.49
C SER A 135 -13.10 5.64 -3.49
N GLU A 136 -14.20 5.09 -4.01
CA GLU A 136 -15.22 4.39 -3.21
C GLU A 136 -14.63 3.26 -2.35
N LEU A 137 -13.64 2.52 -2.87
CA LEU A 137 -12.97 1.45 -2.13
C LEU A 137 -12.07 1.99 -1.01
N GLY A 138 -11.37 3.10 -1.25
CA GLY A 138 -10.49 3.73 -0.26
C GLY A 138 -11.27 4.36 0.89
N GLN A 139 -12.44 4.94 0.62
CA GLN A 139 -13.33 5.48 1.66
C GLN A 139 -14.03 4.40 2.48
N GLY A 140 -14.07 3.16 1.98
CA GLY A 140 -14.66 2.02 2.64
C GLY A 140 -13.67 1.20 3.48
N VAL A 141 -14.07 -0.05 3.71
CA VAL A 141 -13.20 -1.07 4.30
C VAL A 141 -12.55 -1.85 3.16
N PHE A 142 -11.24 -2.00 3.22
CA PHE A 142 -10.46 -2.69 2.20
C PHE A 142 -9.46 -3.66 2.82
N ARG A 143 -8.89 -4.54 1.99
CA ARG A 143 -7.90 -5.52 2.44
C ARG A 143 -6.50 -5.08 2.07
N ILE A 144 -5.57 -5.29 2.98
CA ILE A 144 -4.15 -5.15 2.75
C ILE A 144 -3.45 -6.49 2.97
N ARG A 145 -2.33 -6.68 2.29
CA ARG A 145 -1.40 -7.79 2.52
C ARG A 145 -0.02 -7.25 2.78
N ILE A 146 0.69 -7.83 3.74
CA ILE A 146 2.04 -7.40 4.11
C ILE A 146 2.98 -8.58 3.93
N ASN A 147 4.02 -8.40 3.12
CA ASN A 147 5.12 -9.35 3.07
C ASN A 147 6.25 -8.87 4.01
N PRO A 148 6.49 -9.53 5.16
CA PRO A 148 7.54 -9.14 6.10
C PRO A 148 8.96 -9.56 5.68
N SER A 149 9.14 -10.47 4.69
CA SER A 149 10.47 -10.97 4.31
C SER A 149 10.97 -10.33 3.00
N GLY A 150 12.08 -9.59 3.09
CA GLY A 150 12.80 -9.03 1.95
C GLY A 150 13.95 -9.91 1.42
N TRP A 151 14.10 -11.16 1.91
CA TRP A 151 15.35 -11.92 1.74
C TRP A 151 15.36 -12.94 0.59
N ASN A 152 14.22 -13.22 -0.06
CA ASN A 152 14.24 -14.18 -1.16
C ASN A 152 13.34 -13.76 -2.32
N PRO A 153 13.90 -13.12 -3.37
CA PRO A 153 13.19 -12.69 -4.56
C PRO A 153 12.60 -13.84 -5.41
N GLU A 154 12.86 -15.11 -5.07
CA GLU A 154 12.32 -16.31 -5.76
C GLU A 154 11.41 -17.20 -4.88
N SER A 155 11.45 -17.09 -3.54
CA SER A 155 10.31 -17.51 -2.69
C SER A 155 9.33 -16.35 -2.48
N THR A 156 9.35 -15.43 -3.44
CA THR A 156 8.58 -14.22 -3.52
C THR A 156 7.11 -14.53 -3.66
N ILE A 157 6.42 -14.05 -2.66
CA ILE A 157 5.05 -13.57 -2.66
C ILE A 157 4.75 -12.53 -3.78
N GLU A 158 5.59 -12.41 -4.81
CA GLU A 158 5.33 -11.56 -5.99
C GLU A 158 4.51 -12.27 -7.08
N SER A 159 4.25 -13.58 -6.99
CA SER A 159 3.62 -14.28 -8.13
C SER A 159 2.44 -15.22 -7.85
N ASN A 160 2.20 -15.70 -6.63
CA ASN A 160 1.18 -16.72 -6.43
C ASN A 160 0.10 -16.26 -5.45
N ASP A 161 -1.15 -16.21 -5.91
CA ASP A 161 -2.35 -16.02 -5.05
C ASP A 161 -2.45 -17.06 -3.91
N TYR A 162 -1.57 -18.07 -3.92
CA TYR A 162 -1.48 -19.18 -2.97
C TYR A 162 -0.33 -19.07 -1.94
N GLY A 163 0.60 -18.10 -2.07
CA GLY A 163 1.86 -18.09 -1.29
C GLY A 163 1.83 -17.30 0.03
N LEU A 164 0.83 -16.44 0.22
CA LEU A 164 0.52 -15.84 1.51
C LEU A 164 -0.70 -16.54 2.07
N GLN A 165 -0.53 -17.34 3.12
CA GLN A 165 -1.65 -17.71 3.97
C GLN A 165 -2.31 -16.43 4.51
N ASP A 166 -3.62 -16.49 4.78
CA ASP A 166 -4.44 -15.35 5.24
C ASP A 166 -3.87 -14.63 6.48
N ASP A 167 -2.90 -15.22 7.17
CA ASP A 167 -2.18 -14.71 8.34
C ASP A 167 -1.56 -13.30 8.16
N TYR A 168 -1.25 -12.90 6.93
CA TYR A 168 -0.72 -11.57 6.59
C TYR A 168 -1.72 -10.67 5.85
N THR A 169 -2.98 -11.11 5.72
CA THR A 169 -4.07 -10.31 5.16
C THR A 169 -4.83 -9.64 6.30
N TYR A 170 -5.03 -8.32 6.19
CA TYR A 170 -5.78 -7.55 7.18
C TYR A 170 -6.89 -6.76 6.51
N THR A 171 -8.06 -6.78 7.14
CA THR A 171 -9.16 -5.88 6.80
C THR A 171 -9.00 -4.59 7.57
N VAL A 172 -8.85 -3.47 6.86
CA VAL A 172 -8.50 -2.15 7.41
C VAL A 172 -9.36 -1.05 6.81
N SER A 173 -9.31 0.12 7.43
CA SER A 173 -9.85 1.37 6.89
C SER A 173 -8.91 2.52 7.26
N PHE A 174 -8.90 3.58 6.45
CA PHE A 174 -8.11 4.76 6.77
C PHE A 174 -8.66 5.46 8.02
N THR A 175 -7.77 5.81 8.94
CA THR A 175 -8.09 6.72 10.05
C THR A 175 -7.76 8.16 9.68
N SER A 176 -6.66 8.35 8.95
CA SER A 176 -6.22 9.61 8.36
C SER A 176 -5.25 9.31 7.22
N CYS A 177 -5.16 10.23 6.26
CA CYS A 177 -4.14 10.22 5.21
C CYS A 177 -3.90 11.67 4.78
N ASP A 178 -2.64 12.07 4.70
CA ASP A 178 -2.23 13.42 4.31
C ASP A 178 -1.33 13.32 3.08
N PHE A 179 -1.50 14.24 2.15
CA PHE A 179 -0.74 14.29 0.90
C PHE A 179 -0.22 15.71 0.68
N THR A 180 1.11 15.88 0.69
CA THR A 180 1.74 17.18 0.43
C THR A 180 2.55 17.14 -0.85
N VAL A 181 2.15 17.93 -1.85
CA VAL A 181 2.88 18.06 -3.12
C VAL A 181 4.12 18.92 -2.92
N VAL A 182 5.26 18.40 -3.34
CA VAL A 182 6.53 19.11 -3.42
C VAL A 182 6.94 19.22 -4.90
N LYS A 183 6.97 20.43 -5.42
CA LYS A 183 7.43 20.69 -6.80
C LYS A 183 8.96 20.70 -6.83
N ARG A 184 9.57 19.77 -7.58
CA ARG A 184 11.03 19.72 -7.79
C ARG A 184 11.36 19.38 -9.25
N GLY A 185 11.80 20.38 -10.01
CA GLY A 185 12.13 20.21 -11.42
C GLY A 185 10.88 19.91 -12.26
N ILE A 186 11.03 19.04 -13.25
CA ILE A 186 9.97 18.72 -14.24
C ILE A 186 8.87 17.84 -13.63
N GLN A 187 9.20 17.07 -12.59
CA GLN A 187 8.27 16.15 -11.94
C GLN A 187 7.86 16.64 -10.55
N SER A 188 6.67 16.20 -10.13
CA SER A 188 6.17 16.46 -8.79
C SER A 188 6.47 15.27 -7.90
N PHE A 189 6.85 15.56 -6.67
CA PHE A 189 7.05 14.57 -5.61
C PHE A 189 6.04 14.82 -4.51
N TRP A 190 5.86 13.83 -3.65
CA TRP A 190 4.87 13.87 -2.58
C TRP A 190 5.48 13.38 -1.28
N ASN A 191 4.96 13.93 -0.18
CA ASN A 191 5.18 13.47 1.19
C ASN A 191 3.85 13.08 1.81
#